data_AF-F0WRL6-F1
#
_entry.id   AF-F0WRL6-F1
#
_cell.length_a   1.000
_cell.length_b   1.000
_cell.length_c   1.000
_cell.angle_alpha   90.00
_cell.angle_beta   90.00
_cell.angle_gamma   90.00
#
_symmetry.space_group_name_H-M   'P 1'
#
loop_
_entity.id
_entity.type
_entity.pdbx_description
1 polymer ?
#
loop_
_entity_poly.entity_id
_entity_poly.type
_entity_poly.pdbx_seq_one_letter_code
_entity_poly.pdbx_strand_id
1 'polypeptide(L)'
;MRELLRRMRAFLNEWRLHPQDWEQVLPTVWQILNQSSSPSIGNISPDNAMTGIPAVSLVAQIVACETPLLVTSMAAVMQTQHDTISSTQASLVDLHKNSAAVNRKRGEQERDFVQSKPGVFIA
;
A
#
# COMPACT_ATOMS: atom_id res chain seq x y z
N MET A 1 5.38 24.73 4.25
CA MET A 1 5.20 25.02 2.81
C MET A 1 5.58 26.46 2.44
N ARG A 2 4.95 27.48 3.05
CA ARG A 2 5.16 28.90 2.71
C ARG A 2 6.65 29.33 2.77
N GLU A 3 7.40 28.81 3.75
CA GLU A 3 8.80 29.21 3.94
C GLU A 3 9.76 28.55 2.95
N LEU A 4 9.43 27.34 2.48
CA LEU A 4 10.18 26.67 1.41
C LEU A 4 10.07 27.50 0.11
N LEU A 5 8.85 27.89 -0.26
CA LEU A 5 8.62 28.73 -1.43
C LEU A 5 9.26 30.11 -1.29
N ARG A 6 9.22 30.70 -0.09
CA ARG A 6 9.88 31.98 0.19
C ARG A 6 11.40 31.89 0.01
N ARG A 7 12.03 30.80 0.50
CA ARG A 7 13.47 30.55 0.33
C ARG A 7 13.84 30.22 -1.11
N MET A 8 13.06 29.39 -1.79
CA MET A 8 13.28 29.10 -3.22
C MET A 8 13.18 30.37 -4.07
N ARG A 9 12.19 31.23 -3.81
CA ARG A 9 12.09 32.54 -4.46
C ARG A 9 13.32 33.41 -4.17
N ALA A 10 13.81 33.45 -2.93
CA ALA A 10 15.03 34.18 -2.60
C ALA A 10 16.26 33.64 -3.35
N PHE A 11 16.45 32.32 -3.39
CA PHE A 11 17.55 31.70 -4.13
C PHE A 11 17.51 31.99 -5.63
N LEU A 12 16.32 32.00 -6.23
CA LEU A 12 16.13 32.34 -7.64
C LEU A 12 16.40 33.84 -7.89
N ASN A 13 15.91 34.73 -7.01
CA ASN A 13 16.13 36.17 -7.13
C ASN A 13 17.60 36.58 -6.94
N GLU A 14 18.31 35.88 -6.04
CA GLU A 14 19.72 36.10 -5.76
C GLU A 14 20.65 35.36 -6.74
N TRP A 15 20.12 34.66 -7.74
CA TRP A 15 20.89 33.85 -8.70
C TRP A 15 21.79 32.79 -8.05
N ARG A 16 21.41 32.32 -6.85
CA ARG A 16 22.19 31.34 -6.07
C ARG A 16 21.90 29.89 -6.46
N LEU A 17 20.95 29.69 -7.38
CA LEU A 17 20.63 28.39 -7.95
C LEU A 17 20.98 28.42 -9.45
N HIS A 18 22.04 27.72 -9.82
CA HIS A 18 22.50 27.67 -11.22
C HIS A 18 21.44 26.99 -12.09
N PRO A 19 21.17 27.44 -13.34
CA PRO A 19 20.16 26.83 -14.21
C PRO A 19 20.31 25.31 -14.42
N GLN A 20 21.54 24.81 -14.40
CA GLN A 20 21.82 23.37 -14.51
C GLN A 20 21.34 22.57 -13.30
N ASP A 21 21.26 23.20 -12.12
CA ASP A 21 20.83 22.57 -10.88
C ASP A 21 19.29 22.57 -10.75
N TRP A 22 18.58 23.31 -11.61
CA TRP A 22 17.12 23.43 -11.54
C TRP A 22 16.45 22.07 -11.76
N GLU A 23 16.99 21.27 -12.67
CA GLU A 23 16.48 19.93 -12.98
C GLU A 23 16.53 18.99 -11.76
N GLN A 24 17.47 19.20 -10.84
CA GLN A 24 17.60 18.38 -9.64
C GLN A 24 16.75 18.93 -8.48
N VAL A 25 16.69 20.26 -8.33
CA VAL A 25 16.04 20.89 -7.18
C VAL A 25 14.53 21.04 -7.37
N LEU A 26 14.06 21.36 -8.57
CA LEU A 26 12.64 21.59 -8.83
C LEU A 26 11.76 20.35 -8.57
N PRO A 27 12.14 19.12 -8.98
CA PRO A 27 11.35 17.92 -8.67
C PRO A 27 11.24 17.68 -7.17
N THR A 28 12.33 17.90 -6.42
CA THR A 28 12.34 17.75 -4.96
C THR A 28 11.38 18.74 -4.30
N VAL A 29 11.42 20.01 -4.72
CA VAL A 29 10.50 21.02 -4.19
C VAL A 29 9.05 20.68 -4.56
N TRP A 30 8.80 20.29 -5.81
CA TRP A 30 7.46 19.89 -6.26
C TRP A 30 6.92 18.72 -5.43
N GLN A 31 7.73 17.69 -5.20
CA GLN A 31 7.35 16.55 -4.38
C GLN A 31 7.03 16.95 -2.94
N ILE A 32 7.86 17.79 -2.32
CA ILE A 32 7.58 18.31 -0.96
C ILE A 32 6.24 19.06 -0.93
N LEU A 33 5.94 19.86 -1.95
CA LEU A 33 4.69 20.61 -2.02
C LEU A 33 3.48 19.68 -2.14
N ASN A 34 3.55 18.66 -2.99
CA ASN A 34 2.43 17.73 -3.22
C ASN A 34 2.19 16.80 -2.02
N GLN A 35 3.23 16.47 -1.26
CA GLN A 35 3.14 15.57 -0.11
C GLN A 35 2.86 16.30 1.21
N SER A 36 3.07 17.62 1.28
CA SER A 36 2.82 18.38 2.50
C SER A 36 1.33 18.66 2.72
N SER A 37 0.85 18.43 3.94
CA SER A 37 -0.50 18.81 4.35
C SER A 37 -0.75 20.31 4.22
N SER A 38 -1.95 20.68 3.76
CA SER A 38 -2.37 22.06 3.62
C SER A 38 -3.70 22.32 4.36
N PRO A 39 -3.80 23.39 5.19
CA PRO A 39 -5.03 23.75 5.88
C PRO A 39 -6.20 24.05 4.93
N SER A 40 -5.89 24.57 3.73
CA SER A 40 -6.90 24.94 2.73
C SER A 40 -7.68 23.77 2.15
N ILE A 41 -7.17 22.54 2.31
CA ILE A 41 -7.82 21.31 1.85
C ILE A 41 -8.14 20.38 3.01
N GLY A 42 -8.25 20.88 4.25
CA GLY A 42 -8.60 20.06 5.42
C GLY A 42 -7.42 19.32 6.05
N ASN A 43 -6.22 19.91 5.99
CA ASN A 43 -4.97 19.34 6.54
C ASN A 43 -4.53 18.00 5.92
N ILE A 44 -5.05 17.65 4.74
CA ILE A 44 -4.51 16.57 3.90
C ILE A 44 -3.51 17.14 2.88
N SER A 45 -2.67 16.28 2.31
CA SER A 45 -1.76 16.67 1.23
C SER A 45 -2.52 16.74 -0.10
N PRO A 46 -2.08 17.59 -1.05
CA PRO A 46 -2.67 17.62 -2.40
C PRO A 46 -2.69 16.25 -3.08
N ASP A 47 -1.60 15.49 -2.95
CA ASP A 47 -1.49 14.16 -3.56
C ASP A 47 -2.51 13.17 -2.97
N ASN A 48 -2.71 13.22 -1.64
CA ASN A 48 -3.73 12.42 -0.97
C ASN A 48 -5.15 12.86 -1.35
N ALA A 49 -5.39 14.17 -1.42
CA ALA A 49 -6.69 14.68 -1.86
C ALA A 49 -7.05 14.23 -3.28
N MET A 50 -6.06 14.11 -4.17
CA MET A 50 -6.27 13.72 -5.57
C MET A 50 -6.31 12.21 -5.81
N THR A 51 -5.47 11.45 -5.11
CA THR A 51 -5.28 10.01 -5.38
C THR A 51 -5.92 9.11 -4.33
N GLY A 52 -6.28 9.65 -3.16
CA GLY A 52 -6.69 8.88 -1.99
C GLY A 52 -5.55 8.10 -1.32
N ILE A 53 -4.31 8.25 -1.79
CA ILE A 53 -3.13 7.60 -1.24
C ILE A 53 -2.54 8.49 -0.14
N PRO A 54 -2.27 7.96 1.06
CA PRO A 54 -1.67 8.75 2.13
C PRO A 54 -0.30 9.30 1.70
N ALA A 55 -0.07 10.59 1.99
CA ALA A 55 1.19 11.25 1.66
C ALA A 55 2.36 10.52 2.33
N VAL A 56 3.37 10.18 1.53
CA VAL A 56 4.60 9.58 2.03
C VAL A 56 5.54 10.70 2.48
N SER A 57 6.00 10.68 3.72
CA SER A 57 7.02 11.61 4.18
C SER A 57 8.36 11.31 3.50
N LEU A 58 8.93 12.27 2.78
CA LEU A 58 10.28 12.17 2.20
C LEU A 58 11.34 11.83 3.26
N VAL A 59 11.19 12.32 4.50
CA VAL A 59 12.11 12.00 5.60
C VAL A 59 11.96 10.55 6.06
N ALA A 60 10.75 9.98 5.96
CA ALA A 60 10.53 8.55 6.22
C ALA A 60 11.10 7.67 5.09
N GLN A 61 11.33 8.22 3.89
CA GLN A 61 12.04 7.52 2.80
C GLN A 61 13.57 7.60 2.95
N ILE A 62 14.09 8.54 3.74
CA ILE A 62 15.46 8.46 4.26
C ILE A 62 15.46 7.39 5.37
N VAL A 63 15.16 6.16 5.00
CA VAL A 63 15.50 5.01 5.80
C VAL A 63 17.03 4.97 5.75
N ALA A 64 17.67 5.44 6.82
CA ALA A 64 19.02 4.97 7.11
C ALA A 64 18.93 3.46 7.01
N CYS A 65 19.64 2.88 6.04
CA CYS A 65 19.68 1.44 5.84
C CYS A 65 20.39 0.85 7.08
N GLU A 66 19.65 0.66 8.17
CA GLU A 66 20.12 0.04 9.41
C GLU A 66 20.23 -1.48 9.24
N THR A 67 19.69 -2.02 8.15
CA THR A 67 19.85 -3.42 7.77
C THR A 67 21.12 -3.57 6.94
N PRO A 68 22.01 -4.52 7.26
CA PRO A 68 23.18 -4.77 6.43
C PRO A 68 22.69 -5.12 5.02
N LEU A 69 23.20 -4.38 4.02
CA LEU A 69 22.98 -4.66 2.60
C LEU A 69 23.39 -6.11 2.33
N LEU A 70 22.42 -7.02 2.28
CA LEU A 70 22.63 -8.38 1.85
C LEU A 70 22.79 -8.33 0.34
N VAL A 71 24.03 -8.44 -0.15
CA VAL A 71 24.31 -8.60 -1.57
C VAL A 71 23.69 -9.92 -2.02
N THR A 72 22.49 -9.83 -2.60
CA THR A 72 21.76 -10.96 -3.14
C THR A 72 21.73 -10.85 -4.66
N SER A 73 21.82 -11.99 -5.34
CA SER A 73 21.71 -11.99 -6.80
C SER A 73 20.26 -11.77 -7.21
N MET A 74 20.04 -11.11 -8.35
CA MET A 74 18.69 -10.95 -8.92
C MET A 74 17.99 -12.31 -9.10
N ALA A 75 18.75 -13.36 -9.42
CA ALA A 75 18.24 -14.72 -9.51
C ALA A 75 17.71 -15.26 -8.18
N ALA A 76 18.41 -15.00 -7.07
CA ALA A 76 17.96 -15.42 -5.73
C ALA A 76 16.69 -14.67 -5.28
N VAL A 77 16.56 -13.40 -5.63
CA VAL A 77 15.33 -12.62 -5.35
C VAL A 77 14.16 -13.17 -6.16
N MET A 78 14.36 -13.39 -7.46
CA MET A 78 13.33 -13.97 -8.33
C MET A 78 12.92 -15.36 -7.85
N GLN A 79 13.88 -16.20 -7.44
CA GLN A 79 13.57 -17.52 -6.90
C GLN A 79 12.73 -17.44 -5.62
N THR A 80 13.12 -16.57 -4.69
CA THR A 80 12.37 -16.35 -3.43
C THR A 80 10.93 -15.90 -3.71
N GLN A 81 10.75 -15.02 -4.70
CA GLN A 81 9.43 -14.56 -5.13
C GLN A 81 8.60 -15.72 -5.69
N HIS A 82 9.16 -16.55 -6.56
CA HIS A 82 8.48 -17.72 -7.11
C HIS A 82 8.09 -18.73 -6.03
N ASP A 83 8.97 -18.97 -5.07
CA ASP A 83 8.72 -19.90 -3.96
C ASP A 83 7.59 -19.37 -3.05
N THR A 84 7.57 -18.07 -2.78
CA THR A 84 6.51 -17.42 -2.00
C THR A 84 5.16 -17.49 -2.71
N ILE A 85 5.13 -17.23 -4.02
CA ILE A 85 3.91 -17.33 -4.83
C ILE A 85 3.42 -18.78 -4.87
N SER A 86 4.32 -19.74 -5.01
CA SER A 86 3.96 -21.17 -5.02
C SER A 86 3.40 -21.62 -3.66
N SER A 87 3.99 -21.17 -2.56
CA SER A 87 3.53 -21.45 -1.20
C SER A 87 2.14 -20.84 -0.91
N THR A 88 1.92 -19.59 -1.34
CA THR A 88 0.61 -18.94 -1.19
C THR A 88 -0.45 -19.61 -2.04
N GLN A 89 -0.12 -20.04 -3.26
CA GLN A 89 -1.01 -20.82 -4.12
C GLN A 89 -1.41 -22.14 -3.45
N ALA A 90 -0.45 -22.89 -2.89
CA ALA A 90 -0.74 -24.14 -2.18
C ALA A 90 -1.67 -23.90 -0.97
N SER A 91 -1.40 -22.86 -0.19
CA SER A 91 -2.22 -22.47 0.96
C SER A 91 -3.66 -22.11 0.57
N LEU A 92 -3.84 -21.41 -0.55
CA LEU A 92 -5.17 -21.10 -1.08
C LEU A 92 -5.91 -22.36 -1.50
N VAL A 93 -5.26 -23.28 -2.21
CA VAL A 93 -5.87 -24.56 -2.62
C VAL A 93 -6.32 -25.36 -1.40
N ASP A 94 -5.51 -25.42 -0.35
CA ASP A 94 -5.87 -26.14 0.87
C ASP A 94 -7.01 -25.45 1.65
N LEU A 95 -7.02 -24.11 1.67
CA LEU A 95 -8.17 -23.34 2.20
C LEU A 95 -9.46 -23.66 1.43
N HIS A 96 -9.39 -23.72 0.09
CA HIS A 96 -10.53 -24.09 -0.74
C HIS A 96 -11.03 -25.51 -0.46
N LYS A 97 -10.13 -26.48 -0.30
CA LYS A 97 -10.50 -27.86 0.09
C LYS A 97 -11.18 -27.90 1.45
N ASN A 98 -10.63 -27.18 2.44
CA ASN A 98 -11.16 -27.12 3.79
C ASN A 98 -12.54 -26.45 3.81
N SER A 99 -12.70 -25.33 3.09
CA SER A 99 -13.98 -24.64 2.94
C SER A 99 -15.04 -25.55 2.29
N ALA A 100 -14.68 -26.28 1.24
CA ALA A 100 -15.57 -27.23 0.58
C ALA A 100 -15.97 -28.40 1.48
N ALA A 101 -15.08 -28.86 2.37
CA ALA A 101 -15.40 -29.90 3.35
C ALA A 101 -16.37 -29.38 4.43
N VAL A 102 -16.15 -28.17 4.94
CA VAL A 102 -17.03 -27.53 5.93
C VAL A 102 -18.44 -27.30 5.34
N ASN A 103 -18.52 -26.79 4.11
CA ASN A 103 -19.80 -26.55 3.44
C ASN A 103 -20.57 -27.84 3.19
N ARG A 104 -19.89 -28.94 2.84
CA ARG A 104 -20.54 -30.26 2.69
C ARG A 104 -21.14 -30.74 4.01
N LYS A 105 -20.37 -30.70 5.11
CA LYS A 105 -20.85 -31.07 6.44
C LYS A 105 -22.04 -30.21 6.89
N ARG A 106 -21.99 -28.89 6.64
CA ARG A 106 -23.12 -28.00 6.95
C ARG A 106 -24.38 -28.38 6.18
N GLY A 107 -24.25 -28.69 4.88
CA GLY A 107 -25.38 -29.12 4.06
C GLY A 107 -25.99 -30.46 4.50
N GLU A 108 -25.16 -31.40 4.98
CA GLU A 108 -25.64 -32.66 5.58
C GLU A 108 -26.45 -32.39 6.86
N GLN A 109 -25.91 -31.55 7.76
CA GLN A 109 -26.59 -31.16 9.01
C GLN A 109 -27.92 -30.43 8.76
N GLU A 110 -27.98 -29.55 7.76
CA GLU A 110 -29.22 -28.86 7.39
C GLU A 110 -30.27 -29.84 6.86
N ARG A 111 -29.87 -30.85 6.09
CA ARG A 111 -30.77 -31.89 5.57
C ARG A 111 -31.31 -32.78 6.70
N ASP A 112 -30.43 -33.21 7.60
CA ASP A 112 -30.81 -34.02 8.77
C ASP A 112 -31.77 -33.24 9.68
N PHE A 113 -31.50 -31.94 9.90
CA PHE A 113 -32.37 -31.06 10.66
C PHE A 113 -33.76 -30.91 10.00
N VAL A 114 -33.82 -30.71 8.68
CA VAL A 114 -35.09 -30.60 7.94
C VAL A 114 -35.88 -31.91 8.00
N GLN A 115 -35.24 -33.08 7.89
CA GLN A 115 -35.92 -34.37 8.03
C GLN A 115 -36.44 -34.63 9.45
N SER A 116 -35.77 -34.10 10.47
CA SER A 116 -36.20 -34.24 11.87
C SER A 116 -37.40 -33.37 12.27
N LYS A 117 -37.86 -32.45 11.41
CA LYS A 117 -39.00 -31.58 11.72
C LYS A 117 -40.32 -32.34 11.60
N PRO A 118 -41.14 -32.43 12.66
CA PRO A 118 -42.46 -33.03 12.57
C PRO A 118 -43.35 -32.21 11.62
N GLY A 119 -44.10 -32.91 10.77
CA GLY A 119 -44.96 -32.30 9.75
C GLY A 119 -46.00 -31.37 10.37
N VAL A 120 -46.02 -30.10 9.93
CA VAL A 120 -47.06 -29.15 10.27
C VAL A 120 -48.32 -29.54 9.50
N PHE A 121 -49.25 -30.22 10.16
CA PHE A 121 -50.62 -30.38 9.66
C PHE A 121 -51.34 -29.04 9.78
N ILE A 122 -51.63 -28.40 8.65
CA ILE A 122 -52.54 -27.26 8.59
C ILE A 122 -53.96 -27.83 8.52
N ALA A 123 -54.76 -27.53 9.56
CA ALA A 123 -56.17 -27.87 9.68
C ALA A 123 -57.06 -26.92 8.88
#